data_AF-A0A7C6Z6P4-F1
#
_entry.id   AF-A0A7C6Z6P4-F1
#
_cell.length_a   1.000
_cell.length_b   1.000
_cell.length_c   1.000
_cell.angle_alpha   90.00
_cell.angle_beta   90.00
_cell.angle_gamma   90.00
#
_symmetry.space_group_name_H-M   'P 1'
#
loop_
_entity.id
_entity.type
_entity.pdbx_description
1 polymer ?
#
loop_
_entity_poly.entity_id
_entity_poly.type
_entity_poly.pdbx_seq_one_letter_code
_entity_poly.pdbx_strand_id
1 'polypeptide(L)'
;PQVSPKKTIEGSLGGLIFCILCGILAWKIIGGAPFIAYIVLSIVVAVSAQIGDLFESALKRSANIKDSGKVIPGHGGILDRFDSLIFVIPIMYYWALFVR
;
A
#
# COMPACT_ATOMS: atom_id res chain seq x y z
N PRO A 1 -9.40 9.64 -12.58
CA PRO A 1 -8.13 10.37 -12.42
C PRO A 1 -7.28 10.33 -13.71
N GLN A 2 -6.78 11.46 -14.19
CA GLN A 2 -5.94 11.52 -15.42
C GLN A 2 -4.66 10.67 -15.31
N VAL A 3 -4.17 10.43 -14.09
CA VAL A 3 -2.92 9.70 -13.82
C VAL A 3 -3.05 8.18 -14.01
N SER A 4 -4.17 7.58 -13.58
CA SER A 4 -4.43 6.14 -13.68
C SER A 4 -5.91 5.85 -13.97
N PRO A 5 -6.29 5.56 -15.23
CA PRO A 5 -7.68 5.34 -15.63
C PRO A 5 -8.33 4.08 -15.05
N LYS A 6 -7.53 3.12 -14.57
CA LYS A 6 -8.02 1.83 -14.08
C LYS A 6 -8.31 1.80 -12.56
N LYS A 7 -7.96 2.85 -11.83
CA LYS A 7 -8.19 2.93 -10.38
C LYS A 7 -9.62 3.39 -10.11
N THR A 8 -10.39 2.54 -9.44
CA THR A 8 -11.77 2.81 -9.06
C THR A 8 -11.88 3.11 -7.56
N ILE A 9 -12.92 3.86 -7.19
CA ILE A 9 -13.18 4.20 -5.78
C ILE A 9 -13.62 2.94 -5.05
N GLU A 10 -14.44 2.11 -5.69
CA GLU A 10 -14.94 0.84 -5.17
C GLU A 10 -13.78 -0.13 -4.87
N GLY A 11 -12.79 -0.21 -5.77
CA GLY A 11 -11.60 -1.02 -5.55
C GLY A 11 -10.73 -0.50 -4.40
N SER A 12 -10.62 0.83 -4.26
CA SER A 12 -9.87 1.46 -3.17
C SER A 12 -10.54 1.23 -1.82
N LEU A 13 -11.88 1.33 -1.77
CA LEU A 13 -12.67 1.07 -0.57
C LEU A 13 -12.65 -0.41 -0.20
N GLY A 14 -12.77 -1.31 -1.17
CA GLY A 14 -12.65 -2.75 -0.97
C GLY A 14 -11.28 -3.15 -0.43
N GLY A 15 -10.20 -2.57 -0.97
CA GLY A 15 -8.84 -2.76 -0.47
C GLY A 15 -8.65 -2.26 0.96
N LEU A 16 -9.23 -1.11 1.31
CA LEU A 16 -9.22 -0.59 2.68
C LEU A 16 -9.92 -1.54 3.66
N ILE A 17 -11.14 -1.97 3.34
CA ILE A 17 -11.91 -2.90 4.18
C ILE A 17 -11.14 -4.21 4.37
N PHE A 18 -10.61 -4.76 3.28
CA PHE A 18 -9.82 -5.99 3.35
C PHE A 18 -8.55 -5.82 4.20
N CYS A 19 -7.86 -4.69 4.09
CA CYS A 19 -6.69 -4.38 4.92
C CYS A 19 -7.06 -4.33 6.41
N ILE A 20 -8.19 -3.69 6.76
CA ILE A 20 -8.70 -3.67 8.14
C ILE A 20 -8.99 -5.10 8.64
N LEU A 21 -9.64 -5.94 7.83
CA LEU A 21 -9.90 -7.34 8.19
C LEU A 21 -8.61 -8.12 8.44
N CYS A 22 -7.59 -7.93 7.59
CA CYS A 22 -6.27 -8.51 7.80
C CYS A 22 -5.60 -7.99 9.08
N GLY A 23 -5.74 -6.70 9.40
CA GLY A 23 -5.25 -6.11 10.65
C GLY A 23 -5.92 -6.69 11.90
N ILE A 24 -7.23 -6.92 11.84
CA ILE A 24 -7.98 -7.60 12.92
C ILE A 24 -7.47 -9.04 13.10
N LEU A 25 -7.24 -9.75 11.99
CA LEU A 25 -6.68 -11.10 12.05
C LEU A 25 -5.26 -11.10 12.63
N ALA A 26 -4.41 -10.14 12.24
CA ALA A 26 -3.07 -9.96 12.76
C ALA A 26 -3.07 -9.67 14.26
N TRP A 27 -4.01 -8.83 14.74
CA TRP A 27 -4.19 -8.58 16.17
C TRP A 27 -4.51 -9.86 16.94
N LYS A 28 -5.38 -10.74 16.41
CA LYS A 28 -5.74 -12.01 17.06
C LYS A 28 -4.57 -13.01 17.12
N ILE A 29 -3.71 -13.02 16.11
CA ILE A 29 -2.61 -14.02 16.00
C ILE A 29 -1.35 -13.53 16.73
N ILE A 30 -0.99 -12.26 16.55
CA ILE A 30 0.29 -11.70 17.03
C ILE A 30 0.10 -11.01 18.38
N GLY A 31 -0.95 -10.21 18.53
CA GLY A 31 -1.19 -9.41 19.72
C GLY A 31 -0.04 -8.44 20.06
N GLY A 32 0.01 -7.99 21.32
CA GLY A 32 1.07 -7.11 21.83
C GLY A 32 0.73 -5.62 21.84
N ALA A 33 -0.33 -5.19 21.15
CA ALA A 33 -0.84 -3.82 21.23
C ALA A 33 -2.38 -3.79 21.33
N PRO A 34 -2.97 -2.67 21.77
CA PRO A 34 -4.42 -2.51 21.83
C PRO A 34 -5.09 -2.71 20.47
N PHE A 35 -6.32 -3.22 20.45
CA PHE A 35 -7.09 -3.44 19.23
C PHE A 35 -7.20 -2.19 18.35
N ILE A 36 -7.47 -1.03 18.97
CA ILE A 36 -7.57 0.26 18.26
C ILE A 36 -6.29 0.61 17.51
N ALA A 37 -5.14 0.18 18.04
CA ALA A 37 -3.83 0.42 17.45
C ALA A 37 -3.75 -0.29 16.08
N TYR A 38 -4.16 -1.55 16.00
CA TYR A 38 -4.20 -2.32 14.74
C TYR A 38 -5.17 -1.74 13.71
N ILE A 39 -6.32 -1.22 14.15
CA ILE A 39 -7.28 -0.57 13.25
C ILE A 39 -6.67 0.70 12.64
N VAL A 40 -6.08 1.56 13.47
CA VAL A 40 -5.41 2.78 13.01
C VAL A 40 -4.27 2.44 12.06
N LEU A 41 -3.43 1.46 12.42
CA LEU A 41 -2.34 1.00 11.56
C LEU A 41 -2.85 0.53 10.20
N SER A 42 -3.92 -0.28 10.17
CA SER A 42 -4.47 -0.83 8.92
C SER A 42 -4.97 0.27 7.99
N ILE A 43 -5.64 1.29 8.55
CA ILE A 43 -6.11 2.44 7.78
C ILE A 43 -4.92 3.22 7.21
N VAL A 44 -3.92 3.52 8.05
CA VAL A 44 -2.73 4.27 7.63
C VAL A 44 -1.95 3.50 6.55
N VAL A 45 -1.77 2.19 6.71
CA VAL A 45 -1.10 1.33 5.72
C VAL A 45 -1.87 1.28 4.42
N ALA A 46 -3.20 1.08 4.45
CA ALA A 46 -4.02 1.01 3.25
C ALA A 46 -3.98 2.32 2.44
N VAL A 47 -4.11 3.46 3.12
CA VAL A 47 -4.03 4.79 2.49
C VAL A 47 -2.65 5.03 1.92
N SER A 48 -1.60 4.72 2.67
CA SER A 48 -0.21 4.95 2.24
C SER A 48 0.19 4.05 1.06
N ALA A 49 -0.29 2.82 1.03
CA ALA A 49 -0.12 1.92 -0.12
C ALA A 49 -0.77 2.52 -1.38
N GLN A 50 -2.00 3.02 -1.28
CA GLN A 50 -2.69 3.67 -2.40
C GLN A 50 -1.95 4.93 -2.87
N ILE A 51 -1.41 5.73 -1.94
CA ILE A 51 -0.60 6.90 -2.26
C ILE A 51 0.68 6.49 -3.02
N GLY A 52 1.37 5.44 -2.56
CA GLY A 52 2.61 4.96 -3.19
C GLY A 52 2.41 4.54 -4.66
N ASP A 53 1.36 3.76 -4.92
CA ASP A 53 1.00 3.36 -6.29
C ASP A 53 0.59 4.55 -7.17
N LEU A 54 -0.15 5.53 -6.62
CA LEU A 54 -0.50 6.75 -7.36
C LEU A 54 0.72 7.63 -7.64
N PHE A 55 1.64 7.73 -6.69
CA PHE A 55 2.90 8.45 -6.83
C PHE A 55 3.76 7.84 -7.92
N GLU A 56 3.91 6.52 -7.93
CA GLU A 56 4.65 5.81 -8.97
C GLU A 56 3.99 5.97 -10.34
N SER A 57 2.65 5.86 -10.40
CA SER A 57 1.90 6.12 -11.62
C SER A 57 2.15 7.54 -12.15
N ALA A 58 2.16 8.55 -11.28
CA ALA A 58 2.45 9.93 -11.65
C ALA A 58 3.90 10.12 -12.14
N LEU A 59 4.86 9.48 -11.46
CA LEU A 59 6.27 9.50 -11.83
C LEU A 59 6.48 8.91 -13.23
N LYS A 60 5.87 7.77 -13.53
CA LYS A 60 5.91 7.18 -14.88
C LYS A 60 5.35 8.12 -15.95
N ARG A 61 4.24 8.81 -15.67
CA ARG A 61 3.66 9.80 -16.60
C ARG A 61 4.57 11.00 -16.82
N SER A 62 5.21 11.51 -15.78
CA SER A 62 6.19 12.60 -15.92
C SER A 62 7.40 12.22 -16.78
N ALA A 63 7.78 10.94 -16.78
CA ALA A 63 8.85 10.39 -17.58
C ALA A 63 8.38 9.88 -18.97
N ASN A 64 7.13 10.11 -19.37
CA ASN A 64 6.52 9.61 -20.61
C ASN A 64 6.63 8.09 -20.81
N ILE A 65 6.75 7.32 -19.72
CA ILE A 65 6.77 5.86 -19.72
C ILE A 65 5.48 5.31 -19.09
N LYS A 66 5.19 4.05 -19.37
CA LYS A 66 4.00 3.35 -18.82
C LYS A 66 4.37 2.30 -17.79
N ASP A 67 5.43 1.56 -18.03
CA ASP A 67 5.94 0.51 -17.15
C ASP A 67 7.36 0.91 -16.72
N SER A 68 7.72 0.64 -15.46
CA SER A 68 9.04 1.01 -14.94
C SER A 68 10.19 0.19 -15.53
N GLY A 69 9.87 -0.92 -16.21
CA GLY A 69 10.81 -1.78 -16.91
C GLY A 69 10.14 -3.04 -17.46
N LYS A 70 10.96 -3.98 -17.97
CA LYS A 70 10.51 -5.29 -18.48
C LYS A 70 11.24 -6.47 -17.82
N VAL A 71 11.74 -6.24 -16.60
CA VAL A 71 12.61 -7.22 -15.90
C VAL A 71 11.82 -8.47 -15.53
N ILE A 72 10.53 -8.36 -15.24
CA ILE A 72 9.68 -9.51 -14.88
C ILE A 72 8.75 -9.85 -16.06
N PRO A 73 8.91 -11.01 -16.70
CA PRO A 73 8.08 -11.43 -17.83
C PRO A 73 6.59 -11.39 -17.46
N GLY A 74 5.80 -10.62 -18.20
CA GLY A 74 4.35 -10.47 -17.98
C GLY A 74 3.95 -9.62 -16.76
N HIS A 75 4.89 -9.12 -15.96
CA HIS A 75 4.63 -8.42 -14.70
C HIS A 75 5.16 -6.97 -14.66
N GLY A 76 5.90 -6.53 -15.67
CA GLY A 76 6.43 -5.16 -15.74
C GLY A 76 7.80 -5.04 -15.10
N GLY A 77 8.08 -3.86 -14.51
CA GLY A 77 9.34 -3.60 -13.82
C GLY A 77 9.27 -3.93 -12.33
N ILE A 78 10.44 -3.89 -11.68
CA ILE A 78 10.55 -4.14 -10.24
C ILE A 78 9.83 -3.03 -9.47
N LEU A 79 9.94 -1.78 -9.90
CA LEU A 79 9.34 -0.64 -9.20
C LEU A 79 7.80 -0.72 -9.17
N ASP A 80 7.17 -1.24 -10.24
CA ASP A 80 5.72 -1.51 -10.30
C ASP A 80 5.24 -2.51 -9.23
N ARG A 81 6.17 -3.23 -8.56
CA ARG A 81 5.87 -4.21 -7.50
C ARG A 81 6.14 -3.69 -6.10
N PHE A 82 6.98 -2.67 -5.98
CA PHE A 82 7.38 -2.09 -4.71
C PHE A 82 6.81 -0.68 -4.47
N ASP A 83 6.10 -0.10 -5.43
CA ASP A 83 5.52 1.25 -5.38
C ASP A 83 4.78 1.56 -4.07
N SER A 84 3.91 0.66 -3.64
CA SER A 84 3.10 0.75 -2.44
C SER A 84 3.93 0.39 -1.20
N LEU A 85 4.83 -0.58 -1.33
CA LEU A 85 5.66 -1.07 -0.23
C LEU A 85 6.66 -0.02 0.26
N ILE A 86 7.21 0.79 -0.64
CA ILE A 86 8.17 1.85 -0.30
C ILE A 86 7.56 2.83 0.72
N PHE A 87 6.25 3.11 0.62
CA PHE A 87 5.53 3.96 1.57
C PHE A 87 5.09 3.22 2.84
N VAL A 88 4.75 1.94 2.72
CA VAL A 88 4.28 1.13 3.86
C VAL A 88 5.42 0.73 4.81
N ILE A 89 6.61 0.39 4.30
CA ILE A 89 7.76 -0.06 5.08
C ILE A 89 8.14 0.92 6.22
N PRO A 90 8.35 2.22 5.98
CA PRO A 90 8.73 3.15 7.06
C PRO A 90 7.63 3.26 8.13
N ILE A 91 6.35 3.21 7.73
CA ILE A 91 5.22 3.23 8.66
C ILE A 91 5.26 2.00 9.57
N MET A 92 5.43 0.81 8.98
CA MET A 92 5.52 -0.44 9.72
C MET A 92 6.76 -0.49 10.63
N TYR A 93 7.89 0.07 10.19
CA TYR A 93 9.11 0.16 10.98
C TYR A 93 8.90 0.99 12.25
N TYR A 94 8.36 2.20 12.12
CA TYR A 94 8.10 3.05 13.28
C TYR A 94 6.99 2.49 14.17
N TRP A 95 5.98 1.84 13.60
CA TRP A 95 4.98 1.12 14.37
C TRP A 95 5.62 0.06 15.28
N ALA A 96 6.49 -0.78 14.72
CA ALA A 96 7.15 -1.84 15.47
C ALA A 96 8.11 -1.32 16.56
N LEU A 97 8.63 -0.10 16.41
CA LEU A 97 9.49 0.54 17.41
C LEU A 97 8.70 1.19 18.55
N PHE A 98 7.58 1.85 18.26
CA PHE A 98 6.88 2.70 19.24
C PHE A 98 5.64 2.07 19.85
N VAL A 99 5.05 1.07 19.21
CA VAL A 99 3.74 0.50 19.60
C VAL A 99 3.87 -0.95 20.09
N ARG A 100 5.08 -1.34 20.49
CA ARG A 100 5.37 -2.62 21.12
C ARG A 100 5.15 -2.59 22.62
#